data_AF-A0AAU2U638-F1
#
_entry.id   AF-A0AAU2U638-F1
#
_cell.length_a   1.000
_cell.length_b   1.000
_cell.length_c   1.000
_cell.angle_alpha   90.00
_cell.angle_beta   90.00
_cell.angle_gamma   90.00
#
_symmetry.space_group_name_H-M   'P 1'
#
loop_
_entity.id
_entity.type
_entity.pdbx_description
1 polymer ?
#
loop_
_entity_poly.entity_id
_entity_poly.type
_entity_poly.pdbx_seq_one_letter_code
_entity_poly.pdbx_strand_id
1 'polypeptide(L)'
;MAAGEAKHVRAGGSALLADFKRLGAMPSAHKRGYQLEVLLEQLFRRAHFRVDRNASVAKPRQTDLVARYGDTWYLIEAKWHNEPADITVFDGVRSRMERAASSAVIGVLISVNGFTGPAVEDLRVRRDRGPILLFGEDELTQVLSTPRSLVNLLQVKREELITHGRVHLAAAPEPRRRRRPATGLPGAEARLLDLDLKPLPYVTSGGGFGEFIFVPELPDVDWAFGNGSGVSLDVPVRPYNEDGIVELLYGLDSMGWTSAGPQWNIQQSGANWHGVGAREFVEAMRAWKKREESLEDAHHTEQITYFDTCQGGGFYTLTAGIASHRSRAVYDCHLSFQLPGVPVDFQPIRHLFEQFDAAAFSHFRPLNSPAVVRHHPEQRVPLEVVGYVVSHSELDLLECDEESAEWVTGLVVRNPYRGEARHSSDEWPGRVSESELLVCALRSHHQLNEPKEVYRLYSWEYARTSDALALRPVADW
;
A
#
# COMPACT_ATOMS: atom_id res chain seq x y z
N MET A 1 -11.05 19.19 -45.54
CA MET A 1 -11.72 20.06 -44.55
C MET A 1 -11.77 19.34 -43.22
N ALA A 2 -11.56 20.10 -42.16
CA ALA A 2 -11.13 19.68 -40.84
C ALA A 2 -12.16 18.86 -40.04
N ALA A 3 -11.65 17.98 -39.19
CA ALA A 3 -12.12 17.85 -37.81
C ALA A 3 -10.95 17.32 -36.97
N GLY A 4 -10.24 18.25 -36.31
CA GLY A 4 -9.16 17.92 -35.40
C GLY A 4 -9.71 17.39 -34.08
N GLU A 5 -9.16 16.25 -33.64
CA GLU A 5 -9.34 15.73 -32.30
C GLU A 5 -8.75 16.71 -31.28
N ALA A 6 -9.62 17.28 -30.45
CA ALA A 6 -9.23 18.06 -29.30
C ALA A 6 -8.59 17.12 -28.26
N LYS A 7 -7.27 17.19 -28.15
CA LYS A 7 -6.50 16.76 -26.97
C LYS A 7 -7.12 17.40 -25.72
N HIS A 8 -7.86 16.63 -24.93
CA HIS A 8 -8.18 17.00 -23.55
C HIS A 8 -6.90 16.87 -22.70
N VAL A 9 -6.09 17.93 -22.73
CA VAL A 9 -5.07 18.17 -21.71
C VAL A 9 -5.82 18.43 -20.39
N ARG A 10 -5.66 17.54 -19.40
CA ARG A 10 -6.15 17.73 -18.02
C ARG A 10 -5.44 18.93 -17.39
N ALA A 11 -5.93 20.14 -17.65
CA ALA A 11 -5.61 21.35 -16.89
C ALA A 11 -6.67 21.55 -15.79
N GLY A 12 -6.78 20.59 -14.87
CA GLY A 12 -7.72 20.63 -13.76
C GLY A 12 -7.08 21.15 -12.48
N GLY A 13 -6.62 22.41 -12.46
CA GLY A 13 -6.26 23.04 -11.19
C GLY A 13 -7.48 23.14 -10.28
N SER A 14 -7.36 22.77 -9.00
CA SER A 14 -8.47 22.87 -8.04
C SER A 14 -9.05 24.29 -8.04
N ALA A 15 -10.37 24.42 -8.20
CA ALA A 15 -11.07 25.71 -8.16
C ALA A 15 -10.74 26.52 -6.89
N LEU A 16 -10.52 25.84 -5.75
CA LEU A 16 -10.15 26.49 -4.49
C LEU A 16 -8.76 27.12 -4.53
N LEU A 17 -7.80 26.47 -5.21
CA LEU A 17 -6.47 27.03 -5.38
C LEU A 17 -6.51 28.28 -6.29
N ALA A 18 -7.30 28.23 -7.35
CA ALA A 18 -7.50 29.39 -8.21
C ALA A 18 -8.12 30.56 -7.42
N ASP A 19 -9.09 30.29 -6.56
CA ASP A 19 -9.71 31.29 -5.68
C ASP A 19 -8.71 31.90 -4.72
N PHE A 20 -7.87 31.08 -4.07
CA PHE A 20 -6.81 31.56 -3.19
C PHE A 20 -5.85 32.53 -3.88
N LYS A 21 -5.41 32.20 -5.11
CA LYS A 21 -4.55 33.08 -5.91
C LYS A 21 -5.25 34.41 -6.24
N ARG A 22 -6.57 34.39 -6.50
CA ARG A 22 -7.36 35.61 -6.71
C ARG A 22 -7.43 36.48 -5.45
N LEU A 23 -7.54 35.86 -4.26
CA LEU A 23 -7.54 36.60 -3.00
C LEU A 23 -6.22 37.33 -2.76
N GLY A 24 -5.08 36.70 -3.08
CA GLY A 24 -3.75 37.32 -2.97
C GLY A 24 -3.60 38.60 -3.78
N ALA A 25 -4.28 38.70 -4.94
CA ALA A 25 -4.26 39.87 -5.81
C ALA A 25 -5.16 41.03 -5.32
N MET A 26 -5.96 40.85 -4.26
CA MET A 26 -6.85 41.90 -3.77
C MET A 26 -6.10 42.96 -2.95
N PRO A 27 -6.39 44.26 -3.15
CA PRO A 27 -5.69 45.34 -2.44
C PRO A 27 -6.16 45.52 -0.98
N SER A 28 -7.39 45.14 -0.65
CA SER A 28 -7.95 45.35 0.70
C SER A 28 -7.66 44.16 1.62
N ALA A 29 -6.76 44.35 2.59
CA ALA A 29 -6.39 43.31 3.57
C ALA A 29 -7.60 42.78 4.37
N HIS A 30 -8.51 43.66 4.79
CA HIS A 30 -9.73 43.26 5.50
C HIS A 30 -10.64 42.37 4.64
N LYS A 31 -10.85 42.74 3.38
CA LYS A 31 -11.64 41.92 2.46
C LYS A 31 -10.97 40.57 2.17
N ARG A 32 -9.63 40.53 2.08
CA ARG A 32 -8.87 39.27 1.93
C ARG A 32 -9.10 38.33 3.09
N GLY A 33 -9.00 38.81 4.34
CA GLY A 33 -9.22 38.01 5.54
C GLY A 33 -10.61 37.37 5.56
N TYR A 34 -11.65 38.17 5.33
CA TYR A 34 -13.02 37.66 5.30
C TYR A 34 -13.27 36.61 4.19
N GLN A 35 -12.70 36.83 3.00
CA GLN A 35 -12.83 35.89 1.88
C GLN A 35 -12.00 34.62 2.10
N LEU A 36 -10.89 34.70 2.83
CA LEU A 36 -10.13 33.52 3.24
C LEU A 36 -10.96 32.62 4.16
N GLU A 37 -11.72 33.18 5.10
CA GLU A 37 -12.63 32.38 5.94
C GLU A 37 -13.67 31.62 5.11
N VAL A 38 -14.25 32.27 4.08
CA VAL A 38 -15.19 31.63 3.14
C VAL A 38 -14.52 30.48 2.38
N LEU A 39 -13.29 30.71 1.90
CA LEU A 39 -12.52 29.70 1.18
C LEU A 39 -12.20 28.50 2.10
N LEU A 40 -11.82 28.77 3.35
CA LEU A 40 -11.52 27.74 4.34
C LEU A 40 -12.77 26.94 4.73
N GLU A 41 -13.94 27.57 4.86
CA GLU A 41 -15.21 26.85 5.04
C GLU A 41 -15.43 25.84 3.89
N GLN A 42 -15.23 26.26 2.64
CA GLN A 42 -15.37 25.38 1.48
C GLN A 42 -14.34 24.26 1.48
N LEU A 43 -13.08 24.56 1.81
CA LEU A 43 -12.01 23.57 1.93
C LEU A 43 -12.38 22.48 2.95
N PHE A 44 -12.74 22.87 4.17
CA PHE A 44 -13.08 21.91 5.24
C PHE A 44 -14.33 21.09 4.89
N ARG A 45 -15.35 21.69 4.26
CA ARG A 45 -16.53 20.94 3.77
C ARG A 45 -16.18 19.94 2.67
N ARG A 46 -15.31 20.30 1.72
CA ARG A 46 -14.81 19.36 0.68
C ARG A 46 -13.94 18.26 1.25
N ALA A 47 -13.32 18.50 2.40
CA ALA A 47 -12.64 17.50 3.21
C ALA A 47 -13.58 16.71 4.14
N HIS A 48 -14.91 16.86 3.98
CA HIS A 48 -15.96 16.16 4.74
C HIS A 48 -16.10 16.53 6.23
N PHE A 49 -15.60 17.69 6.64
CA PHE A 49 -15.85 18.22 7.98
C PHE A 49 -17.26 18.83 8.06
N ARG A 50 -17.87 18.74 9.25
CA ARG A 50 -19.01 19.60 9.60
C ARG A 50 -18.44 20.94 10.07
N VAL A 51 -18.87 22.05 9.49
CA VAL A 51 -18.27 23.37 9.73
C VAL A 51 -19.34 24.37 10.13
N ASP A 52 -19.11 25.05 11.25
CA ASP A 52 -19.91 26.15 11.77
C ASP A 52 -19.07 27.43 11.74
N ARG A 53 -19.55 28.44 11.00
CA ARG A 53 -18.94 29.79 11.01
C ARG A 53 -19.40 30.56 12.24
N ASN A 54 -18.52 31.41 12.76
CA ASN A 54 -18.86 32.37 13.82
C ASN A 54 -19.45 31.67 15.07
N ALA A 55 -18.98 30.46 15.36
CA ALA A 55 -19.56 29.62 16.39
C ALA A 55 -19.38 30.29 17.77
N SER A 56 -20.45 30.37 18.55
CA SER A 56 -20.48 30.98 19.88
C SER A 56 -19.81 30.13 20.98
N VAL A 57 -18.98 29.15 20.60
CA VAL A 57 -18.42 28.11 21.47
C VAL A 57 -17.45 28.68 22.51
N ALA A 58 -16.88 29.87 22.30
CA ALA A 58 -15.92 30.50 23.21
C ALA A 58 -16.13 32.03 23.38
N LYS A 59 -17.34 32.46 23.78
CA LYS A 59 -17.65 33.88 24.10
C LYS A 59 -16.62 34.47 25.10
N PRO A 60 -16.29 35.79 25.01
CA PRO A 60 -16.94 36.85 24.23
C PRO A 60 -16.30 37.17 22.86
N ARG A 61 -15.20 36.53 22.45
CA ARG A 61 -14.54 36.78 21.15
C ARG A 61 -14.93 35.69 20.14
N GLN A 62 -15.34 36.13 18.95
CA GLN A 62 -15.73 35.26 17.84
C GLN A 62 -14.52 34.46 17.33
N THR A 63 -14.72 33.17 17.09
CA THR A 63 -13.77 32.34 16.33
C THR A 63 -14.20 32.33 14.88
N ASP A 64 -13.23 32.41 13.97
CA ASP A 64 -13.47 32.43 12.53
C ASP A 64 -14.28 31.18 12.10
N LEU A 65 -13.76 29.98 12.39
CA LEU A 65 -14.43 28.72 12.08
C LEU A 65 -14.29 27.69 13.21
N VAL A 66 -15.32 26.87 13.40
CA VAL A 66 -15.24 25.62 14.17
C VAL A 66 -15.59 24.48 13.22
N ALA A 67 -14.75 23.45 13.19
CA ALA A 67 -14.97 22.27 12.36
C ALA A 67 -14.95 20.99 13.20
N ARG A 68 -15.71 19.98 12.77
CA ARG A 68 -15.79 18.67 13.42
C ARG A 68 -15.56 17.55 12.41
N TYR A 69 -14.71 16.60 12.80
CA TYR A 69 -14.45 15.36 12.07
C TYR A 69 -14.42 14.19 13.06
N GLY A 70 -15.36 13.26 12.92
CA GLY A 70 -15.64 12.26 13.96
C GLY A 70 -15.96 12.95 15.29
N ASP A 71 -15.27 12.53 16.35
CA ASP A 71 -15.41 13.08 17.70
C ASP A 71 -14.42 14.23 18.01
N THR A 72 -13.57 14.60 17.04
CA THR A 72 -12.57 15.65 17.21
C THR A 72 -13.09 17.01 16.78
N TRP A 73 -12.87 18.02 17.63
CA TRP A 73 -13.23 19.40 17.37
C TRP A 73 -12.00 20.22 17.01
N TYR A 74 -12.11 21.04 15.97
CA TYR A 74 -11.06 21.93 15.47
C TYR A 74 -11.51 23.37 15.60
N LEU A 75 -10.78 24.16 16.37
CA LEU A 75 -10.96 25.59 16.51
C LEU A 75 -9.99 26.28 15.56
N ILE A 76 -10.51 26.90 14.49
CA ILE A 76 -9.69 27.42 13.40
C ILE A 76 -9.65 28.94 13.46
N GLU A 77 -8.45 29.48 13.41
CA GLU A 77 -8.18 30.91 13.29
C GLU A 77 -7.37 31.16 12.02
N ALA A 78 -7.79 32.15 11.22
CA ALA A 78 -7.15 32.51 9.97
C ALA A 78 -6.62 33.95 10.02
N LYS A 79 -5.38 34.14 9.58
CA LYS A 79 -4.73 35.46 9.49
C LYS A 79 -4.10 35.65 8.13
N TRP A 80 -4.44 36.79 7.51
CA TRP A 80 -3.83 37.27 6.27
C TRP A 80 -3.35 38.71 6.45
N HIS A 81 -2.42 38.89 7.38
CA HIS A 81 -1.80 40.18 7.71
C HIS A 81 -0.43 40.29 7.03
N ASN A 82 0.10 41.50 6.87
CA ASN A 82 1.43 41.71 6.25
C ASN A 82 2.58 41.12 7.08
N GLU A 83 2.40 41.01 8.40
CA GLU A 83 3.41 40.47 9.32
C GLU A 83 3.08 39.02 9.71
N PRO A 84 4.10 38.19 10.00
CA PRO A 84 3.91 36.83 10.50
C PRO A 84 3.15 36.82 11.84
N ALA A 85 2.42 35.74 12.12
CA ALA A 85 1.71 35.59 13.38
C ALA A 85 2.67 35.45 14.58
N ASP A 86 2.39 36.18 15.65
CA ASP A 86 3.20 36.24 16.87
C ASP A 86 2.54 35.51 18.05
N ILE A 87 3.18 35.56 19.21
CA ILE A 87 2.73 34.88 20.45
C ILE A 87 1.32 35.34 20.87
N THR A 88 0.94 36.59 20.60
CA THR A 88 -0.36 37.14 21.03
C THR A 88 -1.53 36.42 20.37
N VAL A 89 -1.36 36.01 19.11
CA VAL A 89 -2.35 35.24 18.36
C VAL A 89 -2.53 33.84 18.99
N PHE A 90 -1.43 33.22 19.41
CA PHE A 90 -1.42 31.89 20.01
C PHE A 90 -2.12 31.89 21.37
N ASP A 91 -1.81 32.86 22.23
CA ASP A 91 -2.48 33.01 23.52
C ASP A 91 -4.00 33.26 23.33
N GLY A 92 -4.38 33.99 22.29
CA GLY A 92 -5.79 34.17 21.91
C GLY A 92 -6.50 32.88 21.50
N VAL A 93 -5.83 31.98 20.77
CA VAL A 93 -6.35 30.65 20.41
C VAL A 93 -6.45 29.75 21.65
N ARG A 94 -5.38 29.66 22.46
CA ARG A 94 -5.35 28.84 23.70
C ARG A 94 -6.47 29.21 24.65
N SER A 95 -6.62 30.52 24.91
CA SER A 95 -7.67 31.03 25.78
C SER A 95 -9.08 30.65 25.30
N ARG A 96 -9.29 30.47 23.99
CA ARG A 96 -10.57 30.00 23.45
C ARG A 96 -10.72 28.48 23.53
N MET A 97 -9.64 27.72 23.34
CA MET A 97 -9.65 26.28 23.53
C MET A 97 -9.99 25.92 24.99
N GLU A 98 -9.39 26.60 25.97
CA GLU A 98 -9.68 26.42 27.41
C GLU A 98 -11.15 26.68 27.76
N ARG A 99 -11.82 27.58 27.04
CA ARG A 99 -13.24 27.92 27.24
C ARG A 99 -14.20 26.98 26.52
N ALA A 100 -13.72 26.19 25.56
CA ALA A 100 -14.57 25.25 24.85
C ALA A 100 -14.91 24.07 25.78
N ALA A 101 -16.19 23.72 25.89
CA ALA A 101 -16.69 22.74 26.86
C ALA A 101 -16.23 21.28 26.65
N SER A 102 -15.43 21.01 25.62
CA SER A 102 -14.98 19.67 25.25
C SER A 102 -13.49 19.50 25.57
N SER A 103 -13.12 18.38 26.21
CA SER A 103 -11.74 18.04 26.57
C SER A 103 -10.84 17.65 25.38
N ALA A 104 -11.37 17.61 24.15
CA ALA A 104 -10.68 17.17 22.94
C ALA A 104 -10.77 18.21 21.80
N VAL A 105 -10.48 19.48 22.09
CA VAL A 105 -10.39 20.55 21.09
C VAL A 105 -8.94 20.73 20.63
N ILE A 106 -8.75 20.80 19.31
CA ILE A 106 -7.47 21.07 18.67
C ILE A 106 -7.52 22.47 18.06
N GLY A 107 -6.54 23.31 18.34
CA GLY A 107 -6.40 24.61 17.67
C GLY A 107 -5.79 24.42 16.28
N VAL A 108 -6.25 25.19 15.30
CA VAL A 108 -5.64 25.27 13.97
C VAL A 108 -5.43 26.75 13.67
N LEU A 109 -4.18 27.15 13.48
CA LEU A 109 -3.83 28.52 13.14
C LEU A 109 -3.28 28.56 11.72
N ILE A 110 -3.96 29.30 10.86
CA ILE A 110 -3.60 29.47 9.46
C ILE A 110 -3.06 30.87 9.27
N SER A 111 -1.82 31.00 8.80
CA SER A 111 -1.17 32.27 8.52
C SER A 111 -0.47 32.23 7.17
N VAL A 112 -0.98 33.01 6.21
CA VAL A 112 -0.40 33.05 4.85
C VAL A 112 1.03 33.57 4.88
N ASN A 113 1.30 34.61 5.68
CA ASN A 113 2.64 35.19 5.78
C ASN A 113 3.51 34.53 6.88
N GLY A 114 3.12 33.32 7.32
CA GLY A 114 3.92 32.49 8.23
C GLY A 114 3.85 32.88 9.71
N PHE A 115 4.83 32.41 10.47
CA PHE A 115 4.88 32.49 11.93
C PHE A 115 6.24 33.00 12.39
N THR A 116 6.27 33.76 13.49
CA THR A 116 7.53 34.19 14.10
C THR A 116 8.23 33.03 14.81
N GLY A 117 9.57 33.00 14.79
CA GLY A 117 10.36 31.98 15.50
C GLY A 117 10.03 31.84 16.99
N PRO A 118 9.89 32.95 17.75
CA PRO A 118 9.45 32.89 19.14
C PRO A 118 8.08 32.25 19.35
N ALA A 119 7.11 32.47 18.44
CA ALA A 119 5.79 31.85 18.55
C ALA A 119 5.82 30.33 18.28
N VAL A 120 6.67 29.89 17.35
CA VAL A 120 6.90 28.47 17.09
C VAL A 120 7.55 27.78 18.28
N GLU A 121 8.56 28.42 18.88
CA GLU A 121 9.24 27.88 20.07
C GLU A 121 8.30 27.84 21.28
N ASP A 122 7.48 28.87 21.44
CA ASP A 122 6.48 28.92 22.49
C ASP A 122 5.47 27.76 22.41
N LEU A 123 4.98 27.47 21.20
CA LEU A 123 4.11 26.33 20.95
C LEU A 123 4.80 25.01 21.30
N ARG A 124 6.09 24.88 20.96
CA ARG A 124 6.89 23.69 21.25
C ARG A 124 7.00 23.41 22.75
N VAL A 125 7.23 24.46 23.54
CA VAL A 125 7.39 24.41 25.00
C VAL A 125 6.04 24.18 25.69
N ARG A 126 5.03 24.98 25.36
CA ARG A 126 3.72 24.98 26.03
C ARG A 126 2.72 24.00 25.38
N ARG A 127 3.17 22.85 24.85
CA ARG A 127 2.30 21.88 24.14
C ARG A 127 1.32 21.12 25.06
N ASP A 128 1.60 21.13 26.36
CA ASP A 128 0.78 20.55 27.43
C ASP A 128 -0.59 21.23 27.60
N ARG A 129 -0.72 22.50 27.20
CA ARG A 129 -1.98 23.27 27.33
C ARG A 129 -2.92 23.15 26.13
N GLY A 130 -2.82 22.05 25.39
CA GLY A 130 -3.64 21.76 24.22
C GLY A 130 -2.89 21.94 22.89
N PRO A 131 -3.11 21.04 21.92
CA PRO A 131 -2.39 21.06 20.65
C PRO A 131 -2.91 22.18 19.73
N ILE A 132 -1.99 22.99 19.19
CA ILE A 132 -2.28 23.97 18.14
C ILE A 132 -1.46 23.61 16.90
N LEU A 133 -2.13 23.39 15.78
CA LEU A 133 -1.54 23.01 14.50
C LEU A 133 -1.36 24.25 13.63
N LEU A 134 -0.18 24.42 13.05
CA LEU A 134 0.16 25.60 12.24
C LEU A 134 0.09 25.28 10.75
N PHE A 135 -0.48 26.19 9.96
CA PHE A 135 -0.56 26.11 8.51
C PHE A 135 -0.01 27.39 7.89
N GLY A 136 1.07 27.26 7.12
CA GLY A 136 1.60 28.33 6.28
C GLY A 136 0.97 28.35 4.89
N GLU A 137 1.48 29.20 4.01
CA GLU A 137 1.05 29.29 2.61
C GLU A 137 1.26 27.98 1.85
N ASP A 138 2.37 27.30 2.08
CA ASP A 138 2.71 26.07 1.35
C ASP A 138 1.73 24.93 1.68
N GLU A 139 1.46 24.68 2.97
CA GLU A 139 0.46 23.68 3.37
C GLU A 139 -0.94 24.05 2.91
N LEU A 140 -1.29 25.33 3.01
CA LEU A 140 -2.59 25.81 2.56
C LEU A 140 -2.75 25.58 1.05
N THR A 141 -1.74 25.90 0.26
CA THR A 141 -1.70 25.65 -1.19
C THR A 141 -1.87 24.17 -1.53
N GLN A 142 -1.21 23.29 -0.78
CA GLN A 142 -1.33 21.84 -0.96
C GLN A 142 -2.76 21.34 -0.68
N VAL A 143 -3.35 21.67 0.46
CA VAL A 143 -4.71 21.21 0.80
C VAL A 143 -5.77 21.87 -0.07
N LEU A 144 -5.56 23.10 -0.55
CA LEU A 144 -6.45 23.73 -1.53
C LEU A 144 -6.40 23.01 -2.89
N SER A 145 -5.24 22.48 -3.26
CA SER A 145 -5.07 21.64 -4.47
C SER A 145 -5.75 20.29 -4.32
N THR A 146 -5.65 19.68 -3.14
CA THR A 146 -6.23 18.36 -2.85
C THR A 146 -6.98 18.39 -1.51
N PRO A 147 -8.24 18.85 -1.45
CA PRO A 147 -8.97 19.05 -0.19
C PRO A 147 -9.02 17.83 0.73
N ARG A 148 -9.06 16.62 0.16
CA ARG A 148 -9.09 15.37 0.93
C ARG A 148 -7.81 15.13 1.74
N SER A 149 -6.66 15.69 1.34
CA SER A 149 -5.41 15.53 2.10
C SER A 149 -5.39 16.31 3.41
N LEU A 150 -6.36 17.22 3.64
CA LEU A 150 -6.45 18.01 4.88
C LEU A 150 -6.56 17.14 6.13
N VAL A 151 -7.32 16.05 6.07
CA VAL A 151 -7.50 15.13 7.21
C VAL A 151 -6.15 14.53 7.60
N ASN A 152 -5.44 13.96 6.63
CA ASN A 152 -4.12 13.36 6.84
C ASN A 152 -3.13 14.39 7.38
N LEU A 153 -3.09 15.59 6.79
CA LEU A 153 -2.17 16.65 7.22
C LEU A 153 -2.43 17.11 8.67
N LEU A 154 -3.69 17.21 9.09
CA LEU A 154 -4.06 17.53 10.47
C LEU A 154 -3.62 16.41 11.44
N GLN A 155 -3.76 15.14 11.06
CA GLN A 155 -3.30 14.00 11.87
C GLN A 155 -1.77 14.01 12.01
N VAL A 156 -1.04 14.10 10.90
CA VAL A 156 0.44 14.14 10.89
C VAL A 156 0.97 15.30 11.75
N LYS A 157 0.43 16.52 11.58
CA LYS A 157 0.85 17.68 12.38
C LYS A 157 0.56 17.48 13.88
N ARG A 158 -0.56 16.84 14.22
CA ARG A 158 -0.91 16.52 15.61
C ARG A 158 0.07 15.52 16.22
N GLU A 159 0.39 14.45 15.51
CA GLU A 159 1.34 13.43 15.96
C GLU A 159 2.75 14.01 16.13
N GLU A 160 3.22 14.82 15.19
CA GLU A 160 4.50 15.51 15.31
C GLU A 160 4.57 16.37 16.57
N LEU A 161 3.49 17.10 16.87
CA LEU A 161 3.46 17.98 18.03
C LEU A 161 3.36 17.20 19.34
N ILE A 162 2.48 16.19 19.40
CA ILE A 162 2.19 15.45 20.63
C ILE A 162 3.28 14.41 20.92
N THR A 163 3.63 13.58 19.93
CA THR A 163 4.55 12.44 20.10
C THR A 163 6.00 12.88 20.05
N HIS A 164 6.34 13.82 19.16
CA HIS A 164 7.73 14.21 18.92
C HIS A 164 8.08 15.61 19.46
N GLY A 165 7.10 16.38 19.94
CA GLY A 165 7.33 17.74 20.42
C GLY A 165 7.87 18.67 19.34
N ARG A 166 7.54 18.44 18.06
CA ARG A 166 7.98 19.26 16.93
C ARG A 166 6.82 19.98 16.27
N VAL A 167 7.04 21.24 15.94
CA VAL A 167 6.09 22.03 15.14
C VAL A 167 6.43 21.82 13.67
N HIS A 168 5.50 21.24 12.91
CA HIS A 168 5.69 20.93 11.50
C HIS A 168 5.18 22.09 10.62
N LEU A 169 6.07 22.67 9.81
CA LEU A 169 5.81 23.84 8.93
C LEU A 169 6.09 23.56 7.44
N ALA A 170 6.13 22.29 7.02
CA ALA A 170 6.36 21.92 5.62
C ALA A 170 5.10 21.32 4.98
N ALA A 171 4.93 21.55 3.67
CA ALA A 171 3.84 20.99 2.85
C ALA A 171 3.94 19.47 2.61
N ALA A 172 5.09 18.88 2.87
CA ALA A 172 5.19 17.43 2.96
C ALA A 172 6.17 17.10 4.07
N PRO A 173 5.89 16.10 4.92
CA PRO A 173 6.97 15.48 5.66
C PRO A 173 7.99 14.97 4.64
N GLU A 174 9.25 15.38 4.76
CA GLU A 174 10.31 14.61 4.12
C GLU A 174 10.13 13.16 4.57
N PRO A 175 10.08 12.18 3.65
CA PRO A 175 9.93 10.78 3.99
C PRO A 175 11.07 10.43 4.95
N ARG A 176 10.72 10.29 6.23
CA ARG A 176 11.71 9.92 7.23
C ARG A 176 12.21 8.55 6.84
N ARG A 177 13.53 8.41 6.68
CA ARG A 177 14.19 7.10 6.77
C ARG A 177 13.83 6.52 8.14
N ARG A 178 12.83 5.65 8.16
CA ARG A 178 12.38 5.02 9.39
C ARG A 178 13.43 3.98 9.77
N ARG A 179 13.72 3.87 11.06
CA ARG A 179 14.58 2.79 11.54
C ARG A 179 13.85 1.48 11.26
N ARG A 180 14.53 0.56 10.58
CA ARG A 180 14.03 -0.80 10.40
C ARG A 180 13.71 -1.41 11.77
N PRO A 181 12.63 -2.21 11.89
CA PRO A 181 12.36 -2.98 13.09
C PRO A 181 13.62 -3.76 13.53
N ALA A 182 13.75 -3.98 14.84
CA ALA A 182 14.88 -4.74 15.39
C ALA A 182 14.80 -6.23 14.99
N THR A 183 13.60 -6.73 14.70
CA THR A 183 13.33 -8.06 14.16
C THR A 183 13.44 -8.03 12.63
N GLY A 184 14.08 -9.05 12.06
CA GLY A 184 14.11 -9.24 10.60
C GLY A 184 12.75 -9.71 10.06
N LEU A 185 12.56 -9.62 8.75
CA LEU A 185 11.43 -10.28 8.08
C LEU A 185 11.44 -11.79 8.36
N PRO A 186 10.27 -12.45 8.40
CA PRO A 186 10.18 -13.89 8.59
C PRO A 186 10.96 -14.63 7.48
N GLY A 187 11.63 -15.72 7.86
CA GLY A 187 12.23 -16.63 6.90
C GLY A 187 11.16 -17.49 6.22
N ALA A 188 11.46 -17.98 5.02
CA ALA A 188 10.55 -18.89 4.31
C ALA A 188 10.37 -20.22 5.07
N GLU A 189 9.11 -20.63 5.28
CA GLU A 189 8.77 -21.99 5.74
C GLU A 189 9.02 -23.05 4.68
N ALA A 190 8.89 -22.66 3.40
CA ALA A 190 9.16 -23.51 2.25
C ALA A 190 10.56 -23.24 1.67
N ARG A 191 11.13 -24.27 1.05
CA ARG A 191 12.38 -24.18 0.27
C ARG A 191 12.16 -24.69 -1.15
N LEU A 192 12.90 -24.09 -2.08
CA LEU A 192 12.96 -24.52 -3.47
C LEU A 192 14.20 -25.39 -3.65
N LEU A 193 14.01 -26.56 -4.26
CA LEU A 193 15.09 -27.49 -4.59
C LEU A 193 15.10 -27.76 -6.09
N ASP A 194 16.30 -27.95 -6.66
CA ASP A 194 16.45 -28.51 -8.00
C ASP A 194 16.25 -30.05 -8.00
N LEU A 195 16.41 -30.69 -9.16
CA LEU A 195 16.32 -32.15 -9.29
C LEU A 195 17.43 -32.90 -8.55
N ASP A 196 18.57 -32.24 -8.29
CA ASP A 196 19.68 -32.78 -7.50
C ASP A 196 19.49 -32.53 -5.99
N LEU A 197 18.31 -32.03 -5.59
CA LEU A 197 17.96 -31.66 -4.21
C LEU A 197 18.82 -30.52 -3.63
N LYS A 198 19.43 -29.71 -4.49
CA LYS A 198 20.20 -28.54 -4.05
C LYS A 198 19.28 -27.35 -3.82
N PRO A 199 19.48 -26.57 -2.75
CA PRO A 199 18.69 -25.38 -2.48
C PRO A 199 18.84 -24.34 -3.59
N LEU A 200 17.71 -23.83 -4.06
CA LEU A 200 17.63 -22.71 -4.98
C LEU A 200 17.12 -21.47 -4.24
N PRO A 201 17.73 -20.28 -4.45
CA PRO A 201 17.18 -19.04 -3.91
C PRO A 201 15.86 -18.63 -4.61
N TYR A 202 15.69 -19.08 -5.85
CA TYR A 202 14.52 -18.92 -6.69
C TYR A 202 14.62 -19.83 -7.91
N VAL A 203 13.49 -20.08 -8.56
CA VAL A 203 13.40 -20.77 -9.85
C VAL A 203 13.47 -19.75 -10.97
N THR A 204 14.38 -19.96 -11.92
CA THR A 204 14.46 -19.16 -13.15
C THR A 204 13.67 -19.84 -14.27
N SER A 205 12.87 -19.07 -14.99
CA SER A 205 12.08 -19.54 -16.14
C SER A 205 12.12 -18.52 -17.28
N GLY A 206 12.06 -18.96 -18.53
CA GLY A 206 11.79 -18.05 -19.64
C GLY A 206 10.37 -17.48 -19.58
N GLY A 207 10.18 -16.23 -20.01
CA GLY A 207 8.85 -15.63 -20.10
C GLY A 207 8.86 -14.12 -20.35
N GLY A 208 7.66 -13.55 -20.48
CA GLY A 208 7.46 -12.11 -20.61
C GLY A 208 6.83 -11.48 -19.37
N PHE A 209 6.57 -10.18 -19.46
CA PHE A 209 5.81 -9.41 -18.47
C PHE A 209 4.36 -9.89 -18.42
N GLY A 210 3.81 -10.10 -17.22
CA GLY A 210 2.44 -10.59 -17.08
C GLY A 210 1.74 -10.29 -15.76
N GLU A 211 2.45 -9.76 -14.76
CA GLU A 211 1.93 -9.46 -13.41
C GLU A 211 1.15 -10.65 -12.85
N PHE A 212 1.81 -11.80 -12.77
CA PHE A 212 1.23 -13.01 -12.22
C PHE A 212 2.16 -13.62 -11.19
N ILE A 213 1.58 -14.47 -10.36
CA ILE A 213 2.30 -15.15 -9.29
C ILE A 213 1.70 -16.53 -9.04
N PHE A 214 2.57 -17.50 -8.80
CA PHE A 214 2.16 -18.82 -8.36
C PHE A 214 2.01 -18.86 -6.85
N VAL A 215 0.93 -19.46 -6.36
CA VAL A 215 0.62 -19.49 -4.93
C VAL A 215 0.28 -20.91 -4.46
N PRO A 216 0.65 -21.30 -3.23
CA PRO A 216 0.34 -22.62 -2.69
C PRO A 216 -1.15 -22.78 -2.36
N GLU A 217 -1.80 -21.68 -2.00
CA GLU A 217 -3.21 -21.62 -1.61
C GLU A 217 -3.80 -20.25 -1.95
N LEU A 218 -5.10 -20.23 -2.29
CA LEU A 218 -5.89 -19.02 -2.50
C LEU A 218 -7.02 -18.97 -1.46
N PRO A 219 -6.96 -18.04 -0.47
CA PRO A 219 -8.06 -17.86 0.46
C PRO A 219 -9.34 -17.44 -0.26
N ASP A 220 -10.43 -18.18 -0.06
CA ASP A 220 -11.75 -17.82 -0.56
C ASP A 220 -12.41 -16.80 0.37
N VAL A 221 -12.36 -15.52 -0.03
CA VAL A 221 -12.91 -14.40 0.76
C VAL A 221 -14.42 -14.26 0.69
N ASP A 222 -15.08 -14.94 -0.25
CA ASP A 222 -16.54 -14.85 -0.44
C ASP A 222 -17.29 -15.86 0.43
N TRP A 223 -16.61 -16.89 0.94
CA TRP A 223 -17.22 -18.00 1.67
C TRP A 223 -17.25 -17.87 3.20
N ALA A 224 -16.79 -16.73 3.74
CA ALA A 224 -16.84 -16.45 5.17
C ALA A 224 -18.30 -16.19 5.64
N PHE A 225 -19.02 -17.27 5.98
CA PHE A 225 -20.34 -17.30 6.61
C PHE A 225 -21.49 -16.63 5.82
N GLY A 226 -22.18 -17.42 4.99
CA GLY A 226 -23.52 -17.08 4.47
C GLY A 226 -23.52 -16.01 3.37
N ASN A 227 -23.22 -16.41 2.14
CA ASN A 227 -23.19 -15.52 0.96
C ASN A 227 -22.46 -14.20 1.24
N GLY A 228 -21.30 -14.28 1.90
CA GLY A 228 -20.48 -13.12 2.22
C GLY A 228 -20.11 -12.37 0.94
N SER A 229 -20.10 -11.04 1.00
CA SER A 229 -19.52 -10.23 -0.07
C SER A 229 -18.13 -9.82 0.37
N GLY A 230 -17.10 -10.46 -0.18
CA GLY A 230 -15.73 -10.00 0.00
C GLY A 230 -15.56 -8.58 -0.51
N VAL A 231 -14.52 -7.90 -0.03
CA VAL A 231 -14.18 -6.55 -0.49
C VAL A 231 -12.77 -6.53 -1.03
N SER A 232 -12.58 -5.81 -2.13
CA SER A 232 -11.25 -5.45 -2.61
C SER A 232 -10.90 -4.05 -2.17
N LEU A 233 -9.67 -3.85 -1.71
CA LEU A 233 -9.10 -2.54 -1.38
C LEU A 233 -7.83 -2.32 -2.19
N ASP A 234 -7.83 -1.24 -2.97
CA ASP A 234 -6.69 -0.85 -3.79
C ASP A 234 -6.00 0.37 -3.20
N VAL A 235 -4.70 0.23 -2.93
CA VAL A 235 -3.88 1.18 -2.20
C VAL A 235 -2.65 1.53 -3.04
N PRO A 236 -2.69 2.64 -3.79
CA PRO A 236 -1.50 3.14 -4.47
C PRO A 236 -0.51 3.66 -3.43
N VAL A 237 0.68 3.06 -3.39
CA VAL A 237 1.78 3.45 -2.48
C VAL A 237 2.91 4.06 -3.29
N ARG A 238 3.68 4.96 -2.68
CA ARG A 238 4.74 5.71 -3.38
C ARG A 238 6.11 5.51 -2.74
N PRO A 239 6.67 4.29 -2.75
CA PRO A 239 8.08 4.12 -2.43
C PRO A 239 8.93 4.84 -3.48
N TYR A 240 9.99 5.51 -3.07
CA TYR A 240 10.86 6.24 -4.00
C TYR A 240 11.86 5.32 -4.72
N ASN A 241 12.25 4.21 -4.08
CA ASN A 241 13.27 3.28 -4.56
C ASN A 241 13.07 1.88 -3.94
N GLU A 242 13.97 0.94 -4.25
CA GLU A 242 13.94 -0.42 -3.69
C GLU A 242 13.91 -0.46 -2.16
N ASP A 243 14.61 0.45 -1.47
CA ASP A 243 14.59 0.49 0.00
C ASP A 243 13.20 0.88 0.51
N GLY A 244 12.45 1.71 -0.23
CA GLY A 244 11.06 2.03 0.09
C GLY A 244 10.12 0.82 -0.01
N ILE A 245 10.35 -0.09 -0.97
CA ILE A 245 9.62 -1.37 -1.04
C ILE A 245 9.99 -2.26 0.15
N VAL A 246 11.27 -2.29 0.53
CA VAL A 246 11.71 -3.03 1.73
C VAL A 246 11.04 -2.46 2.99
N GLU A 247 11.04 -1.14 3.16
CA GLU A 247 10.34 -0.47 4.26
C GLU A 247 8.83 -0.76 4.27
N LEU A 248 8.23 -0.92 3.09
CA LEU A 248 6.84 -1.34 2.96
C LEU A 248 6.59 -2.74 3.52
N LEU A 249 7.41 -3.73 3.15
CA LEU A 249 7.30 -5.09 3.68
C LEU A 249 7.49 -5.16 5.19
N TYR A 250 8.48 -4.43 5.73
CA TYR A 250 8.65 -4.32 7.19
C TYR A 250 7.46 -3.64 7.86
N GLY A 251 6.82 -2.68 7.19
CA GLY A 251 5.57 -2.08 7.64
C GLY A 251 4.45 -3.11 7.73
N LEU A 252 4.23 -3.87 6.66
CA LEU A 252 3.22 -4.94 6.59
C LEU A 252 3.47 -6.01 7.66
N ASP A 253 4.72 -6.43 7.83
CA ASP A 253 5.14 -7.37 8.87
C ASP A 253 4.83 -6.85 10.28
N SER A 254 5.18 -5.59 10.57
CA SER A 254 4.90 -4.97 11.88
C SER A 254 3.40 -4.83 12.19
N MET A 255 2.55 -4.89 11.16
CA MET A 255 1.09 -4.89 11.28
C MET A 255 0.49 -6.30 11.37
N GLY A 256 1.32 -7.35 11.31
CA GLY A 256 0.89 -8.75 11.33
C GLY A 256 0.33 -9.24 9.99
N TRP A 257 0.69 -8.60 8.89
CA TRP A 257 0.21 -8.96 7.55
C TRP A 257 1.22 -9.71 6.69
N THR A 258 2.43 -9.92 7.19
CA THR A 258 3.39 -10.82 6.53
C THR A 258 3.28 -12.21 7.18
N SER A 259 3.02 -13.23 6.39
CA SER A 259 3.06 -14.62 6.84
C SER A 259 4.46 -15.22 6.63
N ALA A 260 4.62 -16.50 6.96
CA ALA A 260 5.84 -17.24 6.71
C ALA A 260 5.86 -17.95 5.33
N GLY A 261 4.75 -17.89 4.58
CA GLY A 261 4.59 -18.48 3.25
C GLY A 261 4.46 -17.54 2.05
N PRO A 262 4.90 -16.26 2.06
CA PRO A 262 4.71 -15.38 0.91
C PRO A 262 5.42 -15.91 -0.32
N GLN A 263 4.84 -15.59 -1.47
CA GLN A 263 5.38 -15.93 -2.78
C GLN A 263 5.76 -14.64 -3.49
N TRP A 264 6.66 -14.75 -4.46
CA TRP A 264 7.03 -13.61 -5.28
C TRP A 264 7.49 -14.03 -6.67
N ASN A 265 7.29 -13.13 -7.62
CA ASN A 265 7.75 -13.23 -9.00
C ASN A 265 8.40 -11.90 -9.38
N ILE A 266 9.64 -11.95 -9.86
CA ILE A 266 10.32 -10.82 -10.49
C ILE A 266 10.41 -11.13 -11.98
N GLN A 267 9.93 -10.21 -12.81
CA GLN A 267 9.85 -10.38 -14.25
C GLN A 267 10.73 -9.36 -14.97
N GLN A 268 11.40 -9.86 -15.99
CA GLN A 268 12.20 -9.11 -16.94
C GLN A 268 11.92 -9.63 -18.35
N SER A 269 12.18 -8.83 -19.37
CA SER A 269 12.05 -9.26 -20.76
C SER A 269 12.87 -10.54 -20.99
N GLY A 270 12.18 -11.66 -21.22
CA GLY A 270 12.79 -12.96 -21.48
C GLY A 270 12.99 -13.86 -20.26
N ALA A 271 12.80 -13.37 -19.03
CA ALA A 271 13.02 -14.16 -17.82
C ALA A 271 12.10 -13.79 -16.66
N ASN A 272 11.64 -14.80 -15.95
CA ASN A 272 10.87 -14.70 -14.70
C ASN A 272 11.60 -15.48 -13.59
N TRP A 273 11.64 -14.90 -12.40
CA TRP A 273 12.22 -15.51 -11.21
C TRP A 273 11.16 -15.67 -10.14
N HIS A 274 10.84 -16.91 -9.79
CA HIS A 274 9.82 -17.28 -8.82
C HIS A 274 10.47 -17.71 -7.52
N GLY A 275 10.01 -17.18 -6.39
CA GLY A 275 10.56 -17.52 -5.10
C GLY A 275 9.56 -17.49 -3.96
N VAL A 276 10.04 -17.93 -2.80
CA VAL A 276 9.29 -18.08 -1.56
C VAL A 276 9.96 -17.25 -0.47
N GLY A 277 9.19 -16.66 0.44
CA GLY A 277 9.69 -15.93 1.61
C GLY A 277 9.93 -14.43 1.38
N ALA A 278 9.61 -13.63 2.42
CA ALA A 278 9.74 -12.18 2.38
C ALA A 278 11.21 -11.73 2.45
N ARG A 279 12.03 -12.41 3.26
CA ARG A 279 13.46 -12.13 3.35
C ARG A 279 14.16 -12.45 2.04
N GLU A 280 13.88 -13.63 1.48
CA GLU A 280 14.43 -14.13 0.23
C GLU A 280 14.00 -13.23 -0.94
N PHE A 281 12.77 -12.69 -0.93
CA PHE A 281 12.34 -11.66 -1.87
C PHE A 281 13.22 -10.41 -1.82
N VAL A 282 13.49 -9.89 -0.62
CA VAL A 282 14.35 -8.70 -0.45
C VAL A 282 15.78 -8.97 -0.90
N GLU A 283 16.32 -10.14 -0.58
CA GLU A 283 17.65 -10.58 -1.02
C GLU A 283 17.72 -10.70 -2.54
N ALA A 284 16.71 -11.33 -3.16
CA ALA A 284 16.56 -11.40 -4.59
C ALA A 284 16.51 -9.98 -5.15
N MET A 285 15.54 -9.14 -4.80
CA MET A 285 15.39 -7.78 -5.33
C MET A 285 16.69 -6.96 -5.30
N ARG A 286 17.50 -7.08 -4.23
CA ARG A 286 18.82 -6.42 -4.09
C ARG A 286 19.89 -7.03 -5.00
N ALA A 287 19.83 -8.33 -5.27
CA ALA A 287 20.75 -9.05 -6.15
C ALA A 287 20.42 -8.90 -7.65
N TRP A 288 19.74 -7.82 -8.06
CA TRP A 288 19.29 -7.61 -9.44
C TRP A 288 20.41 -7.68 -10.49
N LYS A 289 21.62 -7.17 -10.19
CA LYS A 289 22.76 -7.23 -11.13
C LYS A 289 23.15 -8.67 -11.48
N LYS A 290 23.14 -9.57 -10.48
CA LYS A 290 23.46 -10.99 -10.70
C LYS A 290 22.42 -11.65 -11.61
N ARG A 291 21.16 -11.21 -11.54
CA ARG A 291 20.10 -11.67 -12.45
C ARG A 291 20.26 -11.10 -13.84
N GLU A 292 20.57 -9.82 -13.96
CA GLU A 292 20.79 -9.15 -15.24
C GLU A 292 21.97 -9.75 -16.02
N GLU A 293 23.06 -10.13 -15.33
CA GLU A 293 24.21 -10.81 -15.93
C GLU A 293 23.85 -12.12 -16.66
N SER A 294 22.72 -12.74 -16.32
CA SER A 294 22.24 -13.97 -16.97
C SER A 294 21.39 -13.73 -18.22
N LEU A 295 21.12 -12.47 -18.56
CA LEU A 295 20.25 -12.08 -19.68
C LEU A 295 21.06 -11.58 -20.87
N GLU A 296 20.62 -11.94 -22.08
CA GLU A 296 21.19 -11.43 -23.33
C GLU A 296 20.83 -9.97 -23.57
N ASP A 297 19.55 -9.60 -23.34
CA ASP A 297 19.03 -8.24 -23.49
C ASP A 297 18.09 -7.89 -22.33
N ALA A 298 18.61 -7.25 -21.29
CA ALA A 298 17.81 -6.79 -20.17
C ALA A 298 17.06 -5.49 -20.49
N HIS A 299 15.76 -5.43 -20.19
CA HIS A 299 15.02 -4.18 -20.24
C HIS A 299 15.42 -3.28 -19.05
N HIS A 300 15.20 -1.97 -19.21
CA HIS A 300 15.53 -0.97 -18.19
C HIS A 300 14.60 -0.98 -16.96
N THR A 301 13.66 -1.92 -16.89
CA THR A 301 12.65 -2.04 -15.83
C THR A 301 12.39 -3.51 -15.52
N GLU A 302 12.32 -3.86 -14.24
CA GLU A 302 11.78 -5.13 -13.75
C GLU A 302 10.35 -4.91 -13.23
N GLN A 303 9.47 -5.89 -13.40
CA GLN A 303 8.17 -5.93 -12.74
C GLN A 303 8.22 -6.88 -11.56
N ILE A 304 7.65 -6.47 -10.45
CA ILE A 304 7.56 -7.25 -9.22
C ILE A 304 6.10 -7.61 -9.01
N THR A 305 5.83 -8.86 -8.68
CA THR A 305 4.57 -9.31 -8.09
C THR A 305 4.89 -10.09 -6.82
N TYR A 306 4.29 -9.72 -5.70
CA TYR A 306 4.45 -10.40 -4.42
C TYR A 306 3.07 -10.70 -3.85
N PHE A 307 2.89 -11.85 -3.23
CA PHE A 307 1.63 -12.32 -2.69
C PHE A 307 1.82 -12.79 -1.25
N ASP A 308 0.89 -12.42 -0.39
CA ASP A 308 0.81 -12.96 0.96
C ASP A 308 -0.63 -13.00 1.47
N THR A 309 -0.85 -13.75 2.54
CA THR A 309 -2.14 -13.92 3.21
C THR A 309 -2.24 -13.03 4.43
N CYS A 310 -3.45 -12.51 4.70
CA CYS A 310 -3.68 -11.65 5.85
C CYS A 310 -4.05 -12.47 7.09
N GLN A 311 -3.49 -12.12 8.25
CA GLN A 311 -4.00 -12.64 9.53
C GLN A 311 -5.46 -12.20 9.72
N GLY A 312 -6.37 -13.17 9.87
CA GLY A 312 -7.82 -12.93 9.91
C GLY A 312 -8.57 -13.25 8.62
N GLY A 313 -7.86 -13.72 7.59
CA GLY A 313 -8.44 -14.19 6.32
C GLY A 313 -8.24 -13.21 5.17
N GLY A 314 -8.29 -13.75 3.95
CA GLY A 314 -7.99 -13.00 2.73
C GLY A 314 -6.50 -12.92 2.42
N PHE A 315 -6.16 -12.09 1.44
CA PHE A 315 -4.81 -11.97 0.91
C PHE A 315 -4.57 -10.60 0.29
N TYR A 316 -3.32 -10.32 -0.04
CA TYR A 316 -2.97 -9.16 -0.85
C TYR A 316 -1.89 -9.48 -1.87
N THR A 317 -1.86 -8.65 -2.91
CA THR A 317 -0.75 -8.60 -3.86
C THR A 317 -0.08 -7.24 -3.80
N LEU A 318 1.25 -7.23 -3.81
CA LEU A 318 2.06 -6.06 -4.07
C LEU A 318 2.60 -6.15 -5.51
N THR A 319 2.28 -5.17 -6.35
CA THR A 319 2.91 -5.02 -7.67
C THR A 319 3.76 -3.75 -7.71
N ALA A 320 4.87 -3.78 -8.45
CA ALA A 320 5.69 -2.60 -8.67
C ALA A 320 6.54 -2.69 -9.94
N GLY A 321 6.64 -1.58 -10.67
CA GLY A 321 7.67 -1.37 -11.69
C GLY A 321 8.92 -0.71 -11.10
N ILE A 322 10.09 -1.37 -11.20
CA ILE A 322 11.36 -0.85 -10.68
C ILE A 322 12.43 -0.75 -11.76
N ALA A 323 13.18 0.35 -11.76
CA ALA A 323 14.26 0.57 -12.72
C ALA A 323 15.42 -0.43 -12.56
N SER A 324 15.92 -0.99 -13.66
CA SER A 324 17.12 -1.87 -13.72
C SER A 324 18.43 -1.06 -13.82
N HIS A 325 18.57 0.01 -13.03
CA HIS A 325 19.81 0.79 -12.97
C HIS A 325 20.08 1.33 -11.57
N ARG A 326 21.22 2.00 -11.37
CA ARG A 326 21.75 2.36 -10.04
C ARG A 326 20.79 3.12 -9.12
N SER A 327 19.82 3.88 -9.63
CA SER A 327 18.88 4.60 -8.77
C SER A 327 17.76 3.72 -8.23
N ARG A 328 17.51 2.55 -8.85
CA ARG A 328 16.43 1.61 -8.50
C ARG A 328 15.11 2.33 -8.23
N ALA A 329 14.83 3.33 -9.07
CA ALA A 329 13.64 4.17 -8.92
C ALA A 329 12.40 3.32 -9.15
N VAL A 330 11.39 3.50 -8.30
CA VAL A 330 10.11 2.82 -8.43
C VAL A 330 9.16 3.74 -9.18
N TYR A 331 8.60 3.25 -10.28
CA TYR A 331 7.73 4.02 -11.17
C TYR A 331 6.27 3.98 -10.71
N ASP A 332 5.86 2.81 -10.24
CA ASP A 332 4.53 2.49 -9.76
C ASP A 332 4.66 1.43 -8.66
N CYS A 333 3.74 1.47 -7.69
CA CYS A 333 3.66 0.47 -6.65
C CYS A 333 2.24 0.42 -6.09
N HIS A 334 1.64 -0.76 -6.11
CA HIS A 334 0.24 -0.96 -5.78
C HIS A 334 0.12 -2.11 -4.79
N LEU A 335 -0.62 -1.87 -3.70
CA LEU A 335 -1.11 -2.91 -2.83
C LEU A 335 -2.58 -3.13 -3.12
N SER A 336 -2.96 -4.35 -3.47
CA SER A 336 -4.36 -4.73 -3.71
C SER A 336 -4.72 -5.86 -2.77
N PHE A 337 -5.65 -5.59 -1.86
CA PHE A 337 -6.16 -6.55 -0.90
C PHE A 337 -7.47 -7.17 -1.40
N GLN A 338 -7.69 -8.43 -1.04
CA GLN A 338 -9.00 -9.07 -1.01
C GLN A 338 -9.25 -9.57 0.40
N LEU A 339 -10.32 -9.08 1.04
CA LEU A 339 -10.61 -9.33 2.44
C LEU A 339 -11.99 -9.97 2.59
N PRO A 340 -12.16 -10.91 3.55
CA PRO A 340 -13.49 -11.35 3.96
C PRO A 340 -14.25 -10.12 4.47
N GLY A 341 -15.52 -9.96 4.08
CA GLY A 341 -16.30 -8.73 4.27
C GLY A 341 -16.43 -8.22 5.73
N VAL A 342 -17.14 -7.09 5.88
CA VAL A 342 -17.32 -6.36 7.16
C VAL A 342 -17.86 -7.27 8.29
N PRO A 343 -17.32 -7.21 9.52
CA PRO A 343 -16.41 -6.18 10.03
C PRO A 343 -14.93 -6.46 9.75
N VAL A 344 -14.31 -5.53 9.00
CA VAL A 344 -12.86 -5.41 8.85
C VAL A 344 -12.38 -4.38 9.87
N ASP A 345 -11.38 -4.71 10.68
CA ASP A 345 -10.69 -3.67 11.46
C ASP A 345 -9.92 -2.76 10.50
N PHE A 346 -10.37 -1.51 10.39
CA PHE A 346 -9.75 -0.53 9.52
C PHE A 346 -8.52 0.14 10.13
N GLN A 347 -8.20 -0.08 11.42
CA GLN A 347 -7.05 0.60 12.04
C GLN A 347 -5.73 0.27 11.37
N PRO A 348 -5.38 -1.01 11.08
CA PRO A 348 -4.15 -1.31 10.34
C PRO A 348 -4.12 -0.67 8.94
N ILE A 349 -5.27 -0.62 8.25
CA ILE A 349 -5.39 0.02 6.93
C ILE A 349 -5.17 1.54 7.03
N ARG A 350 -5.69 2.17 8.08
CA ARG A 350 -5.45 3.59 8.35
C ARG A 350 -3.98 3.85 8.66
N HIS A 351 -3.35 3.01 9.49
CA HIS A 351 -1.91 3.10 9.75
C HIS A 351 -1.09 2.94 8.46
N LEU A 352 -1.47 2.01 7.57
CA LEU A 352 -0.84 1.87 6.26
C LEU A 352 -0.97 3.17 5.43
N PHE A 353 -2.15 3.78 5.40
CA PHE A 353 -2.37 5.03 4.66
C PHE A 353 -1.55 6.20 5.20
N GLU A 354 -1.50 6.32 6.52
CA GLU A 354 -0.71 7.33 7.23
C GLU A 354 0.80 7.09 7.03
N GLN A 355 1.23 5.82 6.98
CA GLN A 355 2.63 5.45 6.85
C GLN A 355 3.19 5.64 5.43
N PHE A 356 2.41 5.36 4.38
CA PHE A 356 2.90 5.33 3.00
C PHE A 356 2.28 6.40 2.08
N ASP A 357 1.70 7.45 2.66
CA ASP A 357 1.02 8.55 1.94
C ASP A 357 -0.02 8.05 0.92
N ALA A 358 -0.68 6.95 1.26
CA ALA A 358 -1.68 6.29 0.41
C ALA A 358 -3.05 7.01 0.45
N ALA A 359 -3.16 8.10 1.21
CA ALA A 359 -4.42 8.78 1.56
C ALA A 359 -5.13 9.49 0.39
N ALA A 360 -4.54 9.55 -0.81
CA ALA A 360 -5.10 10.37 -1.87
C ALA A 360 -6.32 9.73 -2.58
N PHE A 361 -6.36 8.39 -2.79
CA PHE A 361 -7.39 7.77 -3.67
C PHE A 361 -7.75 6.28 -3.39
N SER A 362 -7.54 5.74 -2.20
CA SER A 362 -7.95 4.35 -1.90
C SER A 362 -9.47 4.22 -1.79
N HIS A 363 -10.04 3.15 -2.33
CA HIS A 363 -11.47 2.87 -2.25
C HIS A 363 -11.73 1.37 -2.13
N PHE A 364 -12.80 1.02 -1.42
CA PHE A 364 -13.30 -0.35 -1.38
C PHE A 364 -14.20 -0.60 -2.58
N ARG A 365 -14.03 -1.75 -3.21
CA ARG A 365 -14.93 -2.25 -4.26
C ARG A 365 -15.59 -3.54 -3.77
N PRO A 366 -16.93 -3.67 -3.88
CA PRO A 366 -17.57 -4.94 -3.62
C PRO A 366 -17.12 -5.97 -4.67
N LEU A 367 -16.82 -7.19 -4.24
CA LEU A 367 -16.62 -8.31 -5.15
C LEU A 367 -18.00 -8.79 -5.63
N ASN A 368 -18.34 -8.46 -6.88
CA ASN A 368 -19.62 -8.82 -7.50
C ASN A 368 -19.56 -10.17 -8.25
N SER A 369 -18.39 -10.81 -8.23
CA SER A 369 -18.09 -12.09 -8.88
C SER A 369 -17.24 -12.92 -7.92
N PRO A 370 -17.22 -14.25 -8.05
CA PRO A 370 -16.37 -15.11 -7.24
C PRO A 370 -14.91 -14.63 -7.25
N ALA A 371 -14.35 -14.45 -6.05
CA ALA A 371 -12.96 -14.05 -5.82
C ALA A 371 -11.97 -15.07 -6.41
N VAL A 372 -12.30 -16.35 -6.27
CA VAL A 372 -11.52 -17.48 -6.77
C VAL A 372 -12.33 -18.24 -7.81
N VAL A 373 -11.74 -18.45 -8.98
CA VAL A 373 -12.29 -19.28 -10.05
C VAL A 373 -11.49 -20.58 -10.10
N ARG A 374 -12.18 -21.73 -10.13
CA ARG A 374 -11.56 -23.07 -10.18
C ARG A 374 -11.93 -23.78 -11.48
N HIS A 375 -10.94 -24.38 -12.12
CA HIS A 375 -11.10 -25.20 -13.31
C HIS A 375 -10.43 -26.56 -13.14
N HIS A 376 -10.95 -27.55 -13.87
CA HIS A 376 -10.36 -28.87 -14.00
C HIS A 376 -10.12 -29.13 -15.49
N PRO A 377 -8.95 -29.65 -15.88
CA PRO A 377 -8.74 -30.04 -17.27
C PRO A 377 -9.65 -31.23 -17.62
N GLU A 378 -10.08 -31.30 -18.88
CA GLU A 378 -10.88 -32.45 -19.36
C GLU A 378 -10.11 -33.77 -19.21
N GLN A 379 -8.79 -33.73 -19.37
CA GLN A 379 -7.89 -34.86 -19.18
C GLN A 379 -6.71 -34.46 -18.32
N ARG A 380 -6.29 -35.35 -17.42
CA ARG A 380 -5.12 -35.11 -16.56
C ARG A 380 -3.84 -35.08 -17.39
N VAL A 381 -3.19 -33.92 -17.44
CA VAL A 381 -1.97 -33.69 -18.23
C VAL A 381 -0.75 -34.15 -17.44
N PRO A 382 0.11 -35.05 -17.96
CA PRO A 382 1.36 -35.44 -17.29
C PRO A 382 2.31 -34.25 -17.17
N LEU A 383 3.04 -34.17 -16.06
CA LEU A 383 3.94 -33.07 -15.75
C LEU A 383 5.41 -33.53 -15.76
N GLU A 384 6.25 -32.76 -16.45
CA GLU A 384 7.70 -32.91 -16.39
C GLU A 384 8.24 -32.09 -15.22
N VAL A 385 8.67 -32.77 -14.16
CA VAL A 385 9.24 -32.15 -12.96
C VAL A 385 10.67 -31.68 -13.22
N VAL A 386 10.96 -30.45 -12.83
CA VAL A 386 12.29 -29.82 -12.90
C VAL A 386 12.79 -29.33 -11.53
N GLY A 387 11.99 -29.48 -10.48
CA GLY A 387 12.35 -29.13 -9.10
C GLY A 387 11.19 -29.36 -8.13
N TYR A 388 11.47 -29.13 -6.84
CA TYR A 388 10.54 -29.40 -5.75
C TYR A 388 10.35 -28.16 -4.87
N VAL A 389 9.15 -28.01 -4.31
CA VAL A 389 8.86 -27.12 -3.19
C VAL A 389 8.68 -28.00 -1.96
N VAL A 390 9.51 -27.79 -0.95
CA VAL A 390 9.50 -28.59 0.28
C VAL A 390 9.19 -27.72 1.49
N SER A 391 8.51 -28.29 2.47
CA SER A 391 8.25 -27.66 3.77
C SER A 391 8.44 -28.67 4.90
N HIS A 392 8.68 -28.17 6.10
CA HIS A 392 8.78 -29.00 7.30
C HIS A 392 7.40 -29.15 7.94
N SER A 393 7.11 -30.34 8.46
CA SER A 393 5.92 -30.56 9.29
C SER A 393 6.21 -30.06 10.71
N GLU A 394 5.47 -29.06 11.20
CA GLU A 394 5.57 -28.63 12.61
C GLU A 394 5.18 -29.74 13.60
N LEU A 395 4.37 -30.72 13.15
CA LEU A 395 3.94 -31.86 13.97
C LEU A 395 5.08 -32.82 14.31
N ASP A 396 6.16 -32.85 13.50
CA ASP A 396 7.31 -33.73 13.71
C ASP A 396 8.33 -33.14 14.71
N LEU A 397 8.19 -31.87 15.12
CA LEU A 397 9.09 -31.22 16.09
C LEU A 397 8.84 -31.63 17.54
N LEU A 398 7.73 -32.32 17.83
CA LEU A 398 7.36 -32.74 19.18
C LEU A 398 7.74 -34.21 19.48
N GLU A 399 8.06 -35.00 18.46
CA GLU A 399 8.41 -36.42 18.62
C GLU A 399 9.64 -36.79 17.78
N CYS A 400 10.77 -37.02 18.48
CA CYS A 400 11.98 -37.76 18.08
C CYS A 400 13.20 -36.99 17.51
N ASP A 401 14.38 -37.44 17.98
CA ASP A 401 15.76 -37.10 17.55
C ASP A 401 16.10 -37.52 16.08
N GLU A 402 15.10 -37.80 15.24
CA GLU A 402 15.31 -38.13 13.82
C GLU A 402 15.26 -36.84 12.97
N GLU A 403 16.12 -36.77 11.95
CA GLU A 403 16.17 -35.63 11.01
C GLU A 403 14.76 -35.28 10.53
N SER A 404 14.29 -34.06 10.87
CA SER A 404 12.95 -33.58 10.56
C SER A 404 12.54 -33.93 9.12
N ALA A 405 11.51 -34.77 8.96
CA ALA A 405 11.12 -35.27 7.66
C ALA A 405 10.67 -34.11 6.74
N GLU A 406 11.39 -33.93 5.63
CA GLU A 406 11.02 -32.94 4.62
C GLU A 406 9.89 -33.49 3.74
N TRP A 407 8.82 -32.70 3.60
CA TRP A 407 7.66 -33.05 2.80
C TRP A 407 7.64 -32.22 1.52
N VAL A 408 7.42 -32.90 0.38
CA VAL A 408 7.14 -32.25 -0.90
C VAL A 408 5.71 -31.74 -0.86
N THR A 409 5.55 -30.42 -0.93
CA THR A 409 4.26 -29.72 -0.91
C THR A 409 3.96 -28.96 -2.20
N GLY A 410 4.93 -28.93 -3.10
CA GLY A 410 4.76 -28.40 -4.45
C GLY A 410 5.82 -28.90 -5.42
N LEU A 411 5.60 -28.62 -6.69
CA LEU A 411 6.46 -29.04 -7.79
C LEU A 411 6.79 -27.85 -8.69
N VAL A 412 8.02 -27.81 -9.18
CA VAL A 412 8.39 -26.93 -10.31
C VAL A 412 8.35 -27.79 -11.56
N VAL A 413 7.55 -27.40 -12.54
CA VAL A 413 7.29 -28.24 -13.72
C VAL A 413 7.39 -27.42 -15.01
N ARG A 414 7.68 -28.07 -16.14
CA ARG A 414 7.52 -27.42 -17.45
C ARG A 414 6.05 -27.10 -17.70
N ASN A 415 5.78 -25.90 -18.20
CA ASN A 415 4.43 -25.46 -18.51
C ASN A 415 3.91 -26.20 -19.75
N PRO A 416 2.91 -27.10 -19.61
CA PRO A 416 2.38 -27.85 -20.75
C PRO A 416 1.56 -26.95 -21.70
N TYR A 417 1.06 -25.81 -21.23
CA TYR A 417 0.24 -24.86 -22.01
C TYR A 417 1.05 -23.70 -22.61
N ARG A 418 2.39 -23.83 -22.66
CA ARG A 418 3.24 -22.77 -23.20
C ARG A 418 2.92 -22.52 -24.68
N GLY A 419 2.59 -21.29 -25.03
CA GLY A 419 2.27 -20.90 -26.42
C GLY A 419 0.85 -21.27 -26.90
N GLU A 420 0.02 -21.91 -26.09
CA GLU A 420 -1.36 -22.31 -26.46
C GLU A 420 -2.39 -21.18 -26.34
N ALA A 421 -1.96 -19.95 -26.05
CA ALA A 421 -2.77 -18.75 -25.77
C ALA A 421 -3.85 -18.39 -26.80
N ARG A 422 -3.89 -19.06 -27.96
CA ARG A 422 -4.84 -18.80 -29.05
C ARG A 422 -5.87 -19.90 -29.28
N HIS A 423 -5.73 -21.09 -28.67
CA HIS A 423 -6.54 -22.25 -29.08
C HIS A 423 -7.03 -23.20 -27.98
N SER A 424 -6.72 -23.00 -26.69
CA SER A 424 -7.35 -23.84 -25.66
C SER A 424 -8.82 -23.45 -25.48
N SER A 425 -9.73 -24.42 -25.69
CA SER A 425 -11.13 -24.34 -25.26
C SER A 425 -11.26 -24.22 -23.74
N ASP A 426 -10.19 -24.59 -23.03
CA ASP A 426 -10.08 -24.56 -21.58
C ASP A 426 -9.64 -23.17 -21.15
N GLU A 427 -10.33 -22.59 -20.16
CA GLU A 427 -10.16 -21.25 -19.59
C GLU A 427 -8.81 -21.08 -18.84
N TRP A 428 -7.69 -21.39 -19.51
CA TRP A 428 -6.34 -21.20 -18.99
C TRP A 428 -5.98 -19.70 -18.96
N PRO A 429 -5.39 -19.19 -17.87
CA PRO A 429 -5.04 -17.77 -17.80
C PRO A 429 -3.93 -17.40 -18.79
N GLY A 430 -4.31 -16.73 -19.88
CA GLY A 430 -3.38 -16.35 -20.97
C GLY A 430 -2.16 -15.52 -20.56
N ARG A 431 -2.17 -14.85 -19.39
CA ARG A 431 -0.97 -14.14 -18.86
C ARG A 431 0.17 -15.10 -18.48
N VAL A 432 -0.13 -16.38 -18.26
CA VAL A 432 0.83 -17.40 -17.80
C VAL A 432 1.35 -18.27 -18.95
N SER A 433 0.73 -18.22 -20.13
CA SER A 433 1.13 -19.04 -21.28
C SER A 433 2.50 -18.73 -21.86
N GLU A 434 3.09 -17.58 -21.50
CA GLU A 434 4.46 -17.22 -21.89
C GLU A 434 5.51 -17.81 -20.94
N SER A 435 5.12 -18.16 -19.71
CA SER A 435 6.00 -18.75 -18.70
C SER A 435 6.43 -20.16 -19.13
N GLU A 436 7.73 -20.42 -19.13
CA GLU A 436 8.28 -21.74 -19.43
C GLU A 436 7.97 -22.77 -18.34
N LEU A 437 7.89 -22.32 -17.08
CA LEU A 437 7.67 -23.17 -15.92
C LEU A 437 6.38 -22.77 -15.20
N LEU A 438 5.82 -23.75 -14.48
CA LEU A 438 4.78 -23.56 -13.47
C LEU A 438 5.35 -23.96 -12.10
N VAL A 439 4.93 -23.25 -11.06
CA VAL A 439 5.12 -23.69 -9.67
C VAL A 439 3.77 -24.15 -9.16
N CYS A 440 3.62 -25.47 -9.00
CA CYS A 440 2.36 -26.12 -8.64
C CYS A 440 2.31 -26.44 -7.15
N ALA A 441 1.14 -26.26 -6.54
CA ALA A 441 0.83 -26.86 -5.25
C ALA A 441 0.58 -28.37 -5.43
N LEU A 442 1.03 -29.19 -4.49
CA LEU A 442 0.78 -30.63 -4.52
C LEU A 442 -0.41 -30.96 -3.63
N ARG A 443 -1.42 -31.65 -4.18
CA ARG A 443 -2.60 -32.03 -3.41
C ARG A 443 -2.31 -33.14 -2.39
N SER A 444 -1.50 -34.13 -2.80
CA SER A 444 -1.13 -35.28 -2.00
C SER A 444 0.36 -35.20 -1.66
N HIS A 445 0.70 -34.65 -0.50
CA HIS A 445 2.09 -34.52 -0.06
C HIS A 445 2.75 -35.90 0.12
N HIS A 446 4.06 -35.97 -0.09
CA HIS A 446 4.87 -37.16 0.20
C HIS A 446 6.25 -36.75 0.71
N GLN A 447 6.96 -37.68 1.36
CA GLN A 447 8.32 -37.42 1.82
C GLN A 447 9.28 -37.21 0.64
N LEU A 448 10.28 -36.36 0.82
CA LEU A 448 11.27 -36.02 -0.21
C LEU A 448 12.10 -37.23 -0.67
N ASN A 449 12.36 -38.16 0.24
CA ASN A 449 13.10 -39.41 -0.02
C ASN A 449 12.25 -40.49 -0.74
N GLU A 450 10.95 -40.26 -0.94
CA GLU A 450 10.02 -41.17 -1.63
C GLU A 450 9.39 -40.53 -2.88
N PRO A 451 10.19 -40.12 -3.88
CA PRO A 451 9.68 -39.46 -5.08
C PRO A 451 8.73 -40.39 -5.86
N LYS A 452 7.67 -39.80 -6.44
CA LYS A 452 6.67 -40.53 -7.22
C LYS A 452 7.04 -40.57 -8.70
N GLU A 453 6.64 -41.63 -9.38
CA GLU A 453 7.02 -41.89 -10.77
C GLU A 453 6.37 -40.93 -11.77
N VAL A 454 5.12 -40.53 -11.51
CA VAL A 454 4.32 -39.71 -12.42
C VAL A 454 3.55 -38.67 -11.63
N TYR A 455 3.59 -37.42 -12.09
CA TYR A 455 2.71 -36.35 -11.61
C TYR A 455 1.83 -35.86 -12.75
N ARG A 456 0.64 -35.39 -12.42
CA ARG A 456 -0.34 -34.86 -13.37
C ARG A 456 -0.96 -33.58 -12.85
N LEU A 457 -1.29 -32.67 -13.77
CA LEU A 457 -2.09 -31.50 -13.45
C LEU A 457 -3.53 -31.94 -13.15
N TYR A 458 -4.00 -31.61 -11.96
CA TYR A 458 -5.30 -32.00 -11.44
C TYR A 458 -6.34 -30.88 -11.62
N SER A 459 -5.98 -29.64 -11.28
CA SER A 459 -6.84 -28.47 -11.39
C SER A 459 -6.00 -27.19 -11.43
N TRP A 460 -6.64 -26.06 -11.69
CA TRP A 460 -6.06 -24.75 -11.40
C TRP A 460 -7.11 -23.82 -10.81
N GLU A 461 -6.65 -22.95 -9.92
CA GLU A 461 -7.46 -21.92 -9.28
C GLU A 461 -6.79 -20.57 -9.54
N TYR A 462 -7.56 -19.52 -9.79
CA TYR A 462 -7.00 -18.19 -9.86
C TYR A 462 -7.89 -17.14 -9.23
N ALA A 463 -7.24 -16.11 -8.71
CA ALA A 463 -7.88 -14.89 -8.24
C ALA A 463 -7.24 -13.69 -8.95
N ARG A 464 -8.07 -12.71 -9.32
CA ARG A 464 -7.61 -11.46 -9.93
C ARG A 464 -7.70 -10.34 -8.90
N THR A 465 -6.55 -9.77 -8.55
CA THR A 465 -6.53 -8.45 -7.91
C THR A 465 -6.64 -7.38 -9.00
N SER A 466 -6.56 -6.10 -8.64
CA SER A 466 -6.60 -5.03 -9.65
C SER A 466 -5.47 -5.13 -10.66
N ASP A 467 -4.30 -5.53 -10.17
CA ASP A 467 -3.04 -5.37 -10.90
C ASP A 467 -2.30 -6.70 -11.08
N ALA A 468 -2.76 -7.80 -10.46
CA ALA A 468 -2.09 -9.10 -10.58
C ALA A 468 -3.06 -10.29 -10.69
N LEU A 469 -2.53 -11.38 -11.25
CA LEU A 469 -3.14 -12.69 -11.25
C LEU A 469 -2.42 -13.62 -10.27
N ALA A 470 -3.09 -14.01 -9.19
CA ALA A 470 -2.62 -15.09 -8.32
C ALA A 470 -3.17 -16.42 -8.85
N LEU A 471 -2.28 -17.34 -9.22
CA LEU A 471 -2.61 -18.63 -9.83
C LEU A 471 -2.09 -19.76 -8.95
N ARG A 472 -2.94 -20.72 -8.65
CA ARG A 472 -2.59 -21.97 -7.98
C ARG A 472 -2.83 -23.13 -8.95
N PRO A 473 -1.82 -23.58 -9.70
CA PRO A 473 -1.90 -24.86 -10.40
C PRO A 473 -1.74 -25.98 -9.37
N VAL A 474 -2.60 -27.00 -9.44
CA VAL A 474 -2.63 -28.10 -8.48
C VAL A 474 -2.23 -29.39 -9.19
N ALA A 475 -1.17 -30.02 -8.70
CA ALA A 475 -0.68 -31.31 -9.17
C ALA A 475 -1.07 -32.44 -8.20
N ASP A 476 -1.08 -33.67 -8.71
CA ASP A 476 -1.28 -34.91 -7.95
C ASP A 476 -0.50 -36.05 -8.63
N TRP A 477 -0.18 -37.14 -7.91
CA TRP A 477 0.57 -38.29 -8.46
C TRP A 477 -0.31 -39.50 -8.78
#